data_AF-A0AA85KD66-F1
#
_entry.id   AF-A0AA85KD66-F1
#
_cell.length_a   1.000
_cell.length_b   1.000
_cell.length_c   1.000
_cell.angle_alpha   90.00
_cell.angle_beta   90.00
_cell.angle_gamma   90.00
#
_symmetry.space_group_name_H-M   'P 1'
#
loop_
_entity.id
_entity.type
_entity.pdbx_description
1 polymer ?
#
loop_
_entity_poly.entity_id
_entity_poly.type
_entity_poly.pdbx_seq_one_letter_code
_entity_poly.pdbx_strand_id
1 'polypeptide(L)'
;MCIYSFACSCGADYTGRCKRNLRKRVAEHYPVWLMKGKLRTAKSSICDHLLESGHSAPRDSSFKVIYMAKSNRSKSLRFLHLCIAEALAIHEQKPKLCVQKRFVKPLSLPWL
;
A
#
# COMPACT_ATOMS: atom_id res chain seq x y z
N MET A 1 -5.05 10.66 7.54
CA MET A 1 -5.36 9.48 6.71
C MET A 1 -4.82 9.75 5.31
N CYS A 2 -4.15 8.80 4.70
CA CYS A 2 -3.41 9.00 3.45
C CYS A 2 -3.44 7.78 2.54
N ILE A 3 -3.02 7.98 1.30
CA ILE A 3 -2.57 6.95 0.39
C ILE A 3 -1.05 7.09 0.25
N TYR A 4 -0.36 5.97 0.31
CA TYR A 4 1.07 5.89 0.11
C TYR A 4 1.38 4.88 -1.00
N SER A 5 2.50 5.10 -1.67
CA SER A 5 3.13 4.13 -2.54
C SER A 5 4.36 3.55 -1.86
N PHE A 6 4.71 2.34 -2.27
CA PHE A 6 5.99 1.71 -2.02
C PHE A 6 6.63 1.36 -3.37
N ALA A 7 7.94 1.55 -3.48
CA ALA A 7 8.73 1.17 -4.63
C ALA A 7 9.98 0.40 -4.19
N CYS A 8 10.23 -0.74 -4.84
CA CYS A 8 11.44 -1.53 -4.68
C CYS A 8 12.41 -1.24 -5.83
N SER A 9 13.71 -1.47 -5.59
CA SER A 9 14.78 -1.30 -6.59
C SER A 9 14.60 -2.16 -7.84
N CYS A 10 13.88 -3.29 -7.74
CA CYS A 10 13.55 -4.14 -8.89
C CYS A 10 12.33 -3.67 -9.70
N GLY A 11 11.80 -2.48 -9.41
CA GLY A 11 10.60 -1.96 -10.07
C GLY A 11 9.32 -2.68 -9.68
N ALA A 12 9.31 -3.37 -8.52
CA ALA A 12 8.08 -3.83 -7.88
C ALA A 12 7.51 -2.70 -7.01
N ASP A 13 6.20 -2.49 -7.10
CA ASP A 13 5.52 -1.38 -6.48
C ASP A 13 4.22 -1.80 -5.80
N TYR A 14 3.77 -0.97 -4.87
CA TYR A 14 2.57 -1.22 -4.08
C TYR A 14 1.86 0.11 -3.77
N THR A 15 0.53 0.11 -3.83
CA THR A 15 -0.28 1.25 -3.40
C THR A 15 -1.24 0.84 -2.29
N GLY A 16 -1.20 1.57 -1.18
CA GLY A 16 -2.02 1.29 -0.02
C GLY A 16 -2.49 2.54 0.70
N ARG A 17 -3.59 2.41 1.43
CA ARG A 17 -4.08 3.47 2.31
C ARG A 17 -3.71 3.25 3.76
N CYS A 18 -3.64 4.34 4.52
CA CYS A 18 -3.46 4.33 5.96
C CYS A 18 -4.47 5.26 6.64
N LYS A 19 -5.30 4.69 7.54
CA LYS A 19 -6.15 5.47 8.45
C LYS A 19 -5.33 6.15 9.55
N ARG A 20 -4.21 5.52 9.94
CA ARG A 20 -3.35 5.88 11.08
C ARG A 20 -2.10 6.65 10.59
N ASN A 21 -1.08 6.73 11.43
CA ASN A 21 0.24 7.27 11.09
C ASN A 21 0.97 6.35 10.08
N LEU A 22 1.54 6.90 9.01
CA LEU A 22 2.24 6.14 7.98
C LEU A 22 3.44 5.37 8.54
N ARG A 23 4.24 5.96 9.43
CA ARG A 23 5.41 5.29 10.05
C ARG A 23 5.01 4.00 10.77
N LYS A 24 3.86 3.99 11.47
CA LYS A 24 3.33 2.78 12.10
C LYS A 24 2.96 1.73 11.04
N ARG A 25 2.34 2.15 9.93
CA ARG A 25 2.00 1.24 8.83
C ARG A 25 3.22 0.68 8.11
N VAL A 26 4.25 1.49 7.88
CA VAL A 26 5.53 1.04 7.35
C VAL A 26 6.16 0.01 8.27
N ALA A 27 6.17 0.24 9.58
CA ALA A 27 6.69 -0.74 10.53
C ALA A 27 5.94 -2.10 10.50
N GLU A 28 4.63 -2.11 10.21
CA GLU A 28 3.86 -3.34 10.02
C GLU A 28 4.35 -4.17 8.81
N HIS A 29 4.95 -3.53 7.80
CA HIS A 29 5.54 -4.19 6.63
C HIS A 29 6.96 -4.73 6.87
N TYR A 30 7.67 -4.26 7.91
CA TYR A 30 9.02 -4.69 8.27
C TYR A 30 9.04 -5.29 9.67
N PRO A 31 8.50 -6.51 9.84
CA PRO A 31 8.52 -7.14 11.14
C PRO A 31 9.95 -7.41 11.60
N VAL A 32 10.19 -7.34 12.91
CA VAL A 32 11.53 -7.49 13.53
C VAL A 32 12.21 -8.81 13.11
N TRP A 33 11.44 -9.86 12.85
CA TRP A 33 11.97 -11.14 12.42
C TRP A 33 12.51 -11.14 10.99
N LEU A 34 11.98 -10.28 10.10
CA LEU A 34 12.47 -10.14 8.72
C LEU A 34 13.90 -9.61 8.74
N MET A 35 14.16 -8.62 9.60
CA MET A 35 15.50 -8.08 9.83
C MET A 35 16.47 -9.09 10.46
N LYS A 36 15.96 -10.17 11.07
CA LYS A 36 16.74 -11.23 11.71
C LYS A 36 16.85 -12.50 10.85
N GLY A 37 16.40 -12.47 9.60
CA GLY A 37 16.49 -13.59 8.67
C GLY A 37 15.69 -14.84 9.09
N LYS A 38 14.70 -14.71 9.98
CA LYS A 38 13.88 -15.86 10.42
C LYS A 38 12.72 -16.08 9.45
N LEU A 39 12.61 -17.26 8.86
CA LEU A 39 11.44 -17.61 8.05
C LEU A 39 10.16 -17.65 8.90
N ARG A 40 9.18 -16.82 8.53
CA ARG A 40 7.82 -16.81 9.06
C ARG A 40 6.85 -16.42 7.96
N THR A 41 5.57 -16.74 8.15
CA THR A 41 4.49 -16.28 7.26
C THR A 41 4.46 -14.76 7.24
N ALA A 42 4.65 -14.18 6.05
CA ALA A 42 4.57 -12.74 5.91
C ALA A 42 3.11 -12.28 5.94
N LYS A 43 2.91 -11.07 6.46
CA LYS A 43 1.59 -10.50 6.76
C LYS A 43 1.15 -9.46 5.74
N SER A 44 1.95 -9.25 4.70
CA SER A 44 1.70 -8.26 3.66
C SER A 44 2.54 -8.58 2.43
N SER A 45 2.01 -8.27 1.25
CA SER A 45 2.69 -8.49 -0.03
C SER A 45 4.05 -7.79 -0.15
N ILE A 46 4.25 -6.64 0.49
CA ILE A 46 5.58 -6.01 0.58
C ILE A 46 6.56 -6.90 1.35
N CYS A 47 6.13 -7.43 2.50
CA CYS A 47 6.96 -8.30 3.32
C CYS A 47 7.25 -9.63 2.63
N ASP A 48 6.25 -10.22 1.97
CA ASP A 48 6.42 -11.43 1.16
C ASP A 48 7.46 -11.19 0.04
N HIS A 49 7.29 -10.10 -0.71
CA HIS A 49 8.20 -9.72 -1.79
C HIS A 49 9.65 -9.51 -1.31
N LEU A 50 9.86 -8.80 -0.20
CA LEU A 50 11.20 -8.57 0.34
C LEU A 50 11.84 -9.87 0.82
N LEU A 51 11.04 -10.80 1.35
CA LEU A 51 11.52 -12.12 1.78
C LEU A 51 11.90 -13.00 0.59
N GLU A 52 11.09 -13.01 -0.47
CA GLU A 52 11.34 -13.82 -1.67
C GLU A 52 12.50 -13.28 -2.51
N SER A 53 12.59 -11.96 -2.65
CA SER A 53 13.61 -11.32 -3.49
C SER A 53 14.95 -11.09 -2.79
N GLY A 54 14.98 -11.12 -1.45
CA GLY A 54 16.16 -10.74 -0.67
C GLY A 54 16.55 -9.26 -0.80
N HIS A 55 15.70 -8.43 -1.42
CA HIS A 55 15.99 -7.01 -1.60
C HIS A 55 15.92 -6.25 -0.27
N SER A 56 16.78 -5.24 -0.15
CA SER A 56 16.68 -4.25 0.91
C SER A 56 15.96 -3.01 0.37
N ALA A 57 14.93 -2.58 1.09
CA ALA A 57 14.18 -1.38 0.76
C ALA A 57 14.22 -0.42 1.96
N PRO A 58 15.05 0.64 1.93
CA PRO A 58 15.16 1.60 3.01
C PRO A 58 13.81 2.30 3.23
N ARG A 59 13.35 2.35 4.48
CA ARG A 59 11.99 2.81 4.82
C ARG A 59 11.74 4.27 4.38
N ASP A 60 12.77 5.11 4.44
CA ASP A 60 12.64 6.55 4.18
C ASP A 60 12.61 6.89 2.68
N SER A 61 13.25 6.07 1.84
CA SER A 61 13.27 6.28 0.37
C SER A 61 12.23 5.44 -0.36
N SER A 62 11.86 4.28 0.20
CA SER A 62 10.99 3.32 -0.50
C SER A 62 9.51 3.62 -0.32
N PHE A 63 9.12 4.48 0.63
CA PHE A 63 7.72 4.85 0.88
C PHE A 63 7.48 6.34 0.61
N LYS A 64 6.41 6.64 -0.12
CA LYS A 64 6.02 8.02 -0.41
C LYS A 64 4.52 8.21 -0.17
N VAL A 65 4.15 9.34 0.44
CA VAL A 65 2.74 9.76 0.47
C VAL A 65 2.36 10.31 -0.91
N ILE A 66 1.35 9.72 -1.53
CA ILE A 66 0.84 10.16 -2.85
C ILE A 66 -0.46 10.97 -2.74
N TYR A 67 -1.21 10.82 -1.63
CA TYR A 67 -2.42 11.60 -1.39
C TYR A 67 -2.73 11.73 0.10
N MET A 68 -3.19 12.93 0.52
CA MET A 68 -3.60 13.22 1.90
C MET A 68 -5.07 13.66 1.94
N ALA A 69 -5.90 12.96 2.73
CA ALA A 69 -7.30 13.33 2.90
C ALA A 69 -7.42 14.60 3.76
N LYS A 70 -8.02 15.66 3.18
CA LYS A 70 -8.29 16.94 3.84
C LYS A 70 -8.96 16.74 5.22
N SER A 71 -8.51 17.49 6.21
CA SER A 71 -8.97 17.37 7.61
C SER A 71 -10.35 17.99 7.86
N ASN A 72 -10.81 18.88 6.98
CA ASN A 72 -12.07 19.63 7.09
C ASN A 72 -13.36 18.81 6.78
N ARG A 73 -13.27 17.49 6.70
CA ARG A 73 -14.40 16.59 6.41
C ARG A 73 -14.57 15.58 7.54
N SER A 74 -15.78 15.04 7.69
CA SER A 74 -16.06 13.98 8.66
C SER A 74 -15.17 12.75 8.43
N LYS A 75 -14.90 11.99 9.49
CA LYS A 75 -14.04 10.81 9.45
C LYS A 75 -14.50 9.78 8.41
N SER A 76 -15.82 9.58 8.29
CA SER A 76 -16.44 8.64 7.35
C SER A 76 -16.24 9.08 5.90
N LEU A 77 -16.48 10.36 5.59
CA LEU A 77 -16.28 10.89 4.24
C LEU A 77 -14.81 10.85 3.82
N ARG A 78 -13.89 11.18 4.73
CA ARG A 78 -12.44 11.07 4.47
C ARG A 78 -12.03 9.64 4.17
N PHE A 79 -12.62 8.68 4.87
CA PHE A 79 -12.33 7.27 4.63
C PHE A 79 -12.89 6.81 3.29
N LEU A 80 -14.11 7.18 2.94
CA LEU A 80 -14.72 6.87 1.63
C LEU A 80 -13.88 7.44 0.48
N HIS A 81 -13.48 8.71 0.56
CA HIS A 81 -12.58 9.31 -0.43
C HIS A 81 -11.28 8.54 -0.59
N LEU A 82 -10.69 8.04 0.50
CA LEU A 82 -9.47 7.24 0.41
C LEU A 82 -9.71 5.86 -0.21
N CYS A 83 -10.86 5.23 0.02
CA CYS A 83 -11.21 3.99 -0.68
C CYS A 83 -11.26 4.21 -2.20
N ILE A 84 -11.94 5.28 -2.62
CA ILE A 84 -12.09 5.63 -4.04
C ILE A 84 -10.74 5.99 -4.65
N ALA A 85 -10.00 6.90 -4.03
CA ALA A 85 -8.71 7.34 -4.53
C ALA A 85 -7.66 6.21 -4.55
N GLU A 86 -7.71 5.26 -3.60
CA GLU A 86 -6.86 4.07 -3.62
C GLU A 86 -7.20 3.15 -4.79
N ALA A 87 -8.50 2.91 -5.02
CA ALA A 87 -8.97 2.08 -6.12
C ALA A 87 -8.56 2.68 -7.48
N LEU A 88 -8.73 3.99 -7.65
CA LEU A 88 -8.29 4.71 -8.84
C LEU A 88 -6.77 4.64 -9.03
N ALA A 89 -5.99 4.88 -7.97
CA ALA A 89 -4.53 4.82 -8.05
C ALA A 89 -4.03 3.43 -8.45
N ILE A 90 -4.67 2.37 -7.97
CA ILE A 90 -4.31 0.98 -8.33
C ILE A 90 -4.74 0.63 -9.74
N HIS A 91 -5.93 1.08 -10.15
CA HIS A 91 -6.41 0.89 -11.51
C HIS A 91 -5.45 1.54 -12.52
N GLU A 92 -5.02 2.77 -12.24
CA GLU A 92 -4.15 3.55 -13.11
C GLU A 92 -2.71 3.01 -13.13
N GLN A 93 -2.12 2.80 -11.95
CA GLN A 93 -0.70 2.46 -11.82
C GLN A 93 -0.42 0.95 -11.98
N LYS A 94 -1.44 0.11 -11.79
CA LYS A 94 -1.35 -1.36 -11.85
C LYS A 94 -0.17 -1.94 -11.06
N PRO A 95 -0.04 -1.59 -9.76
CA PRO A 95 1.14 -1.96 -8.98
C PRO A 95 1.26 -3.48 -8.80
N LYS A 96 2.47 -4.01 -9.01
CA LYS A 96 2.76 -5.46 -9.06
C LYS A 96 2.41 -6.19 -7.77
N LEU A 97 2.59 -5.53 -6.61
CA LEU A 97 2.42 -6.17 -5.30
C LEU A 97 0.99 -6.03 -4.75
N CYS A 98 0.04 -5.44 -5.48
CA CYS A 98 -1.36 -5.35 -5.08
C CYS A 98 -2.16 -6.61 -5.49
N VAL A 99 -1.71 -7.79 -5.05
CA VAL A 99 -2.34 -9.09 -5.39
C VAL A 99 -3.79 -9.19 -4.90
N GLN A 100 -4.13 -8.51 -3.80
CA GLN A 100 -5.46 -8.54 -3.17
C GLN A 100 -6.52 -7.63 -3.81
N LYS A 101 -6.20 -6.85 -4.84
CA LYS A 101 -7.13 -5.82 -5.37
C LYS A 101 -7.52 -6.02 -6.83
N ARG A 102 -7.48 -7.26 -7.32
CA ARG A 102 -8.31 -7.62 -8.48
C ARG A 102 -9.77 -7.42 -8.07
N PHE A 103 -10.45 -6.50 -8.72
CA PHE A 103 -11.89 -6.33 -8.55
C PHE A 103 -12.56 -7.69 -8.79
N VAL A 104 -13.24 -8.23 -7.77
CA VAL A 104 -14.09 -9.43 -7.92
C VAL A 104 -15.26 -9.13 -8.87
N LYS A 105 -15.57 -7.84 -9.06
CA LYS A 105 -16.45 -7.31 -10.11
C LYS A 105 -15.99 -5.89 -10.50
N PRO A 106 -15.74 -5.60 -11.79
CA PRO A 106 -15.52 -4.24 -12.25
C PRO A 106 -16.76 -3.39 -11.94
N LEU A 107 -16.55 -2.13 -11.57
CA LEU A 107 -17.64 -1.20 -11.31
C LEU A 107 -18.27 -0.85 -12.67
N SER A 108 -19.42 -1.43 -13.01
CA SER A 108 -20.18 -1.00 -14.19
C SER A 108 -20.87 0.31 -13.87
N LEU A 109 -20.29 1.42 -14.28
CA LEU A 109 -20.97 2.71 -14.22
C LEU A 109 -21.88 2.81 -15.45
N PRO A 110 -23.17 3.16 -15.31
CA PRO A 110 -24.11 3.28 -16.44
C PRO A 110 -23.74 4.33 -17.49
N TRP A 111 -22.68 5.11 -17.25
CA TRP A 111 -22.24 6.24 -18.07
C TRP A 111 -20.79 6.11 -18.55
N LEU A 112 -20.18 4.93 -18.47
CA LEU A 112 -18.91 4.59 -19.11
C LEU A 112 -19.12 3.53 -20.19
#